data_AF-A0A9D9EWZ4-F1
#
_entry.id   AF-A0A9D9EWZ4-F1
#
_cell.length_a   1.000
_cell.length_b   1.000
_cell.length_c   1.000
_cell.angle_alpha   90.00
_cell.angle_beta   90.00
_cell.angle_gamma   90.00
#
_symmetry.space_group_name_H-M   'P 1'
#
loop_
_entity.id
_entity.type
_entity.pdbx_description
1 polymer ?
#
loop_
_entity_poly.entity_id
_entity_poly.type
_entity_poly.pdbx_seq_one_letter_code
_entity_poly.pdbx_strand_id
1 'polypeptide(L)' 'MDRILIEQKFGLFVQMLDRAGSLSFTDMCGRLGVTCAEMDSYLLENFGLTGPDILKVYREGIPLYLL' A
#
# COMPACT_ATOMS: atom_id res chain seq x y z
N MET A 1 -12.04 4.18 -9.68
CA MET A 1 -11.64 2.86 -10.24
C MET A 1 -12.63 1.77 -9.83
N ASP A 2 -12.73 0.67 -10.59
CA ASP A 2 -13.55 -0.51 -10.23
C ASP A 2 -12.99 -1.20 -8.96
N ARG A 3 -13.87 -1.67 -8.07
CA ARG A 3 -13.46 -2.28 -6.78
C ARG A 3 -12.63 -3.56 -6.96
N ILE A 4 -12.96 -4.37 -7.96
CA ILE A 4 -12.21 -5.60 -8.27
C ILE A 4 -10.80 -5.25 -8.73
N LEU A 5 -10.69 -4.17 -9.52
CA LEU A 5 -9.39 -3.73 -10.02
C LEU A 5 -8.48 -3.24 -8.89
N ILE A 6 -8.99 -2.45 -7.94
CA ILE A 6 -8.15 -1.97 -6.83
C ILE A 6 -7.71 -3.10 -5.89
N GLU A 7 -8.55 -4.10 -5.65
CA GLU A 7 -8.20 -5.30 -4.87
C GLU A 7 -7.06 -6.09 -5.53
N GLN A 8 -7.10 -6.26 -6.86
CA GLN A 8 -6.00 -6.86 -7.60
C GLN A 8 -4.71 -6.03 -7.51
N LYS A 9 -4.80 -4.69 -7.61
CA LYS A 9 -3.65 -3.80 -7.46
C LYS A 9 -3.09 -3.83 -6.04
N PHE A 10 -3.92 -3.95 -5.01
CA PHE A 10 -3.48 -4.13 -3.63
C PHE A 10 -2.71 -5.44 -3.44
N GLY A 11 -3.15 -6.55 -4.05
CA GLY A 11 -2.38 -7.79 -4.04
C GLY A 11 -0.96 -7.64 -4.61
N LEU A 12 -0.82 -6.88 -5.70
CA LEU A 12 0.49 -6.55 -6.28
C LEU A 12 1.27 -5.57 -5.39
N PHE A 13 0.60 -4.59 -4.77
CA PHE A 13 1.20 -3.68 -3.80
C PHE A 13 1.87 -4.45 -2.66
N VAL A 14 1.19 -5.43 -2.07
CA VAL A 14 1.75 -6.28 -1.01
C VAL A 14 2.96 -7.08 -1.50
N GLN A 15 2.92 -7.65 -2.70
CA GLN A 15 4.09 -8.32 -3.29
C GLN A 15 5.27 -7.37 -3.52
N MET A 16 4.98 -6.10 -3.81
CA MET A 16 6.02 -5.09 -3.94
C MET A 16 6.64 -4.74 -2.60
N LEU A 17 5.88 -4.72 -1.49
CA LEU A 17 6.40 -4.47 -0.14
C LEU A 17 7.54 -5.42 0.24
N ASP A 18 7.41 -6.71 -0.11
CA ASP A 18 8.44 -7.74 0.15
C ASP A 18 9.74 -7.48 -0.65
N ARG A 19 9.65 -6.70 -1.74
CA ARG A 19 10.77 -6.32 -2.62
C ARG A 19 11.18 -4.85 -2.45
N ALA A 20 10.54 -4.11 -1.54
CA ALA A 20 10.48 -2.66 -1.51
C ALA A 20 11.65 -1.94 -0.81
N GLY A 21 12.83 -2.56 -0.71
CA GLY A 21 13.95 -2.03 0.09
C GLY A 21 14.29 -0.54 -0.14
N SER A 22 13.85 0.06 -1.26
CA SER A 22 13.95 1.51 -1.52
C SER A 22 12.72 2.20 -2.16
N LEU A 23 11.65 1.48 -2.53
CA LEU A 23 10.55 2.08 -3.30
C LEU A 23 9.64 2.93 -2.41
N SER A 24 9.39 4.19 -2.79
CA SER A 24 8.40 5.03 -2.11
C SER A 24 6.97 4.58 -2.42
N PHE A 25 6.00 4.99 -1.59
CA PHE A 25 4.57 4.72 -1.85
C PHE A 25 4.13 5.22 -3.23
N THR A 26 4.60 6.43 -3.58
CA THR A 26 4.31 7.06 -4.87
C THR A 26 4.87 6.25 -6.03
N ASP A 27 6.09 5.70 -5.91
CA ASP A 27 6.67 4.85 -6.95
C ASP A 27 5.87 3.56 -7.14
N MET A 28 5.38 2.97 -6.03
CA MET A 28 4.55 1.77 -6.09
C MET A 28 3.23 2.06 -6.79
N CYS A 29 2.55 3.14 -6.41
CA CYS A 29 1.30 3.55 -7.03
C CYS A 29 1.48 3.82 -8.54
N GLY A 30 2.55 4.53 -8.90
CA GLY A 30 2.92 4.78 -10.30
C GLY A 30 3.14 3.50 -11.11
N ARG A 31 3.85 2.51 -10.56
CA ARG A 31 4.08 1.21 -11.21
C ARG A 31 2.81 0.37 -11.34
N LEU A 32 1.89 0.50 -10.40
CA LEU A 32 0.61 -0.20 -10.41
C LEU A 32 -0.42 0.48 -11.32
N GLY A 33 -0.16 1.72 -11.77
CA GLY A 33 -1.11 2.50 -12.56
C GLY A 33 -2.33 2.91 -11.74
N VAL A 34 -2.13 3.16 -10.44
CA VAL A 34 -3.15 3.63 -9.50
C VAL A 34 -2.71 4.96 -8.92
N THR A 35 -3.65 5.85 -8.62
CA THR A 35 -3.30 7.07 -7.90
C THR A 35 -3.04 6.75 -6.42
N CYS A 36 -2.12 7.48 -5.78
CA CYS A 36 -1.87 7.31 -4.34
C CYS A 36 -3.16 7.50 -3.53
N ALA A 37 -4.02 8.44 -3.93
CA ALA A 37 -5.29 8.71 -3.26
C ALA A 37 -6.25 7.52 -3.33
N GLU A 38 -6.38 6.87 -4.48
CA GLU A 38 -7.23 5.67 -4.62
C GLU A 38 -6.72 4.52 -3.73
N MET A 39 -5.41 4.28 -3.74
CA MET A 39 -4.81 3.26 -2.89
C MET A 39 -4.97 3.61 -1.41
N ASP A 40 -4.70 4.85 -0.99
CA ASP A 40 -4.90 5.31 0.39
C ASP A 40 -6.35 5.19 0.84
N SER A 41 -7.32 5.58 0.01
CA SER A 41 -8.74 5.40 0.33
C SER A 41 -9.07 3.93 0.57
N TYR A 42 -8.57 3.03 -0.29
CA TYR A 42 -8.76 1.59 -0.10
C TYR A 42 -8.09 1.09 1.19
N LEU A 43 -6.88 1.54 1.48
CA LEU A 43 -6.14 1.13 2.68
C LEU A 43 -6.81 1.63 3.97
N LEU A 44 -7.30 2.87 3.96
CA LEU A 44 -8.02 3.45 5.09
C LEU A 44 -9.36 2.74 5.34
N GLU A 45 -10.12 2.45 4.29
CA GLU A 45 -11.41 1.77 4.41
C GLU A 45 -11.29 0.33 4.94
N ASN A 46 -10.23 -0.39 4.55
CA ASN A 46 -10.09 -1.82 4.86
C ASN A 46 -9.17 -2.10 6.05
N PHE A 47 -8.18 -1.25 6.30
CA PHE A 47 -7.13 -1.47 7.30
C PHE A 47 -6.94 -0.30 8.27
N GLY A 48 -7.58 0.86 8.02
CA GLY A 48 -7.43 2.05 8.86
C GLY A 48 -6.08 2.74 8.76
N LEU A 49 -5.31 2.45 7.71
CA LEU A 49 -3.92 2.90 7.55
C LEU A 49 -3.70 3.58 6.21
N THR A 50 -2.70 4.46 6.16
CA THR A 50 -2.23 5.04 4.89
C THR A 50 -1.11 4.19 4.29
N GLY A 51 -0.84 4.36 3.00
CA GLY A 51 0.29 3.74 2.31
C GLY A 51 1.64 3.97 3.00
N PRO A 52 1.97 5.21 3.44
CA PRO A 52 3.13 5.48 4.27
C PRO A 52 3.19 4.68 5.57
N ASP A 53 2.07 4.51 6.27
CA ASP A 53 2.01 3.73 7.53
C ASP A 53 2.32 2.26 7.28
N ILE A 54 1.76 1.68 6.21
CA ILE A 54 2.04 0.30 5.81
C ILE A 54 3.53 0.14 5.45
N LEU A 55 4.10 1.08 4.69
CA LEU A 55 5.53 1.04 4.39
C LEU A 55 6.39 1.12 5.64
N LYS A 56 6.02 1.98 6.60
CA LYS A 56 6.70 2.11 7.87
C LYS A 56 6.68 0.80 8.65
N VAL A 57 5.52 0.19 8.79
CA VAL A 57 5.33 -1.14 9.43
C VAL A 57 6.20 -2.19 8.78
N TYR A 58 6.16 -2.30 7.45
CA TYR A 58 6.92 -3.32 6.73
C TYR A 58 8.44 -3.09 6.79
N ARG A 59 8.90 -1.84 6.77
CA ARG A 59 10.35 -1.51 6.81
C ARG A 59 10.94 -1.59 8.20
N GLU A 60 10.20 -1.11 9.20
CA GLU A 60 10.65 -1.03 10.58
C GLU A 60 10.32 -2.32 11.37
N GLY A 61 9.58 -3.25 10.75
CA GLY A 61 9.12 -4.48 11.40
C GLY A 61 8.15 -4.20 12.55
N ILE A 62 7.48 -3.05 12.56
CA ILE A 62 6.54 -2.66 13.61
C ILE A 62 5.22 -3.40 13.35
N PRO A 63 4.72 -4.18 14.31
CA PRO A 63 3.42 -4.82 14.19
C PRO A 63 2.29 -3.79 14.00
N LEU A 64 1.36 -4.06 13.08
CA LEU A 64 0.24 -3.17 12.73
C LEU A 64 -0.64 -2.74 13.93
N TYR A 65 -0.70 -3.53 15.00
CA TYR A 65 -1.47 -3.22 16.22
C TYR A 65 -0.80 -2.21 17.16
N LEU A 66 0.43 -1.77 16.84
CA LEU A 66 1.19 -0.77 17.61
C LEU A 66 1.17 0.63 16.99
N LEU A 67 0.49 0.79 15.84
CA LEU A 67 0.16 2.08 15.24
C LEU A 67 -1.20 2.57 15.73
#